data_AF-A0A9D9G642-F1
#
_entry.id   AF-A0A9D9G642-F1
#
_cell.length_a   1.000
_cell.length_b   1.000
_cell.length_c   1.000
_cell.angle_alpha   90.00
_cell.angle_beta   90.00
_cell.angle_gamma   90.00
#
_symmetry.space_group_name_H-M   'P 1'
#
loop_
_entity.id
_entity.type
_entity.pdbx_description
1 polymer ?
#
loop_
_entity_poly.entity_id
_entity_poly.type
_entity_poly.pdbx_seq_one_letter_code
_entity_poly.pdbx_strand_id
1 'polypeptide(L)' 'MKGLRVLELSEALNVDSPDLLAVCAILKIKATSRLSMLSFEECKKITDYYENNN' A
#
# COMPACT_ATOMS: atom_id res chain seq x y z
N MET A 1 -5.32 16.01 4.55
CA MET A 1 -4.49 15.11 5.39
C MET A 1 -3.44 14.45 4.49
N LYS A 2 -2.22 14.22 4.98
CA LYS A 2 -1.18 13.49 4.23
C LYS A 2 -1.48 11.98 4.32
N GLY A 3 -1.25 11.23 3.24
CA GLY A 3 -1.40 9.76 3.27
C GLY A 3 -0.24 9.06 3.99
N LEU A 4 -0.11 7.75 3.80
CA LEU A 4 0.90 6.92 4.47
C LEU A 4 2.03 6.55 3.52
N ARG A 5 3.23 6.32 4.03
CA ARG A 5 4.27 5.61 3.29
C ARG A 5 3.90 4.14 3.16
N VAL A 6 4.41 3.49 2.12
CA VAL A 6 4.28 2.03 1.93
C VAL A 6 4.62 1.26 3.21
N LEU A 7 5.71 1.62 3.90
CA LEU A 7 6.09 0.99 5.16
C LEU A 7 5.01 1.13 6.24
N GLU A 8 4.52 2.34 6.44
CA GLU A 8 3.52 2.65 7.48
C GLU A 8 2.19 1.96 7.19
N LEU A 9 1.77 1.89 5.92
CA LEU A 9 0.58 1.15 5.53
C LEU A 9 0.78 -0.36 5.72
N SER A 10 1.96 -0.89 5.41
CA SER A 10 2.26 -2.32 5.58
C SER A 10 2.20 -2.74 7.05
N GLU A 11 2.73 -1.90 7.95
CA GLU A 11 2.63 -2.09 9.40
C GLU A 11 1.16 -2.03 9.88
N ALA A 12 0.39 -1.06 9.39
CA ALA A 12 -1.02 -0.91 9.75
C ALA A 12 -1.91 -2.08 9.28
N LEU A 13 -1.59 -2.66 8.12
CA LEU A 13 -2.29 -3.83 7.57
C LEU A 13 -1.73 -5.17 8.07
N ASN A 14 -0.65 -5.15 8.86
CA ASN A 14 0.08 -6.34 9.31
C ASN A 14 0.49 -7.26 8.14
N VAL A 15 1.01 -6.66 7.07
CA VAL A 15 1.54 -7.36 5.89
C VAL A 15 2.99 -6.98 5.65
N ASP A 16 3.71 -7.84 4.94
CA ASP A 16 5.10 -7.57 4.60
C ASP A 16 5.22 -6.42 3.59
N SER A 17 6.12 -5.48 3.86
CA SER A 17 6.33 -4.31 2.98
C SER A 17 6.74 -4.65 1.53
N PRO A 18 7.49 -5.73 1.23
CA PRO A 18 7.68 -6.20 -0.15
C PRO A 18 6.39 -6.65 -0.82
N ASP A 19 5.50 -7.32 -0.09
CA ASP A 19 4.21 -7.76 -0.63
C ASP A 19 3.31 -6.55 -0.92
N LEU A 20 3.29 -5.57 -0.03
CA LEU A 20 2.55 -4.33 -0.27
C LEU A 20 3.09 -3.58 -1.49
N LEU A 21 4.42 -3.56 -1.70
CA LEU A 21 5.02 -3.02 -2.93
C LEU A 21 4.59 -3.80 -4.18
N ALA A 22 4.50 -5.13 -4.10
CA ALA A 22 3.99 -5.95 -5.20
C ALA A 22 2.53 -5.61 -5.51
N VAL A 23 1.69 -5.43 -4.48
CA VAL A 23 0.30 -4.97 -4.64
C VAL A 23 0.24 -3.58 -5.28
N CYS A 24 1.08 -2.64 -4.87
CA CYS A 24 1.20 -1.35 -5.54
C CYS A 24 1.45 -1.52 -7.05
N ALA A 25 2.35 -2.43 -7.45
CA ALA A 25 2.63 -2.70 -8.85
C ALA A 25 1.42 -3.31 -9.59
N ILE A 26 0.71 -4.27 -8.97
CA ILE A 26 -0.53 -4.89 -9.50
C ILE A 26 -1.60 -3.81 -9.74
N LEU A 27 -1.78 -2.91 -8.78
CA LEU A 27 -2.75 -1.82 -8.84
C LEU A 27 -2.29 -0.63 -9.68
N LYS A 28 -1.13 -0.73 -10.34
CA LYS A 28 -0.51 0.32 -11.16
C LYS A 28 -0.24 1.63 -10.40
N ILE A 29 0.02 1.51 -9.10
CA ILE A 29 0.44 2.60 -8.20
C ILE A 29 1.95 2.78 -8.29
N LYS A 30 2.42 4.01 -8.51
CA LYS A 30 3.85 4.32 -8.72
C LYS A 30 4.63 4.42 -7.41
N ALA A 31 4.59 3.37 -6.59
CA ALA A 31 5.45 3.23 -5.42
C ALA A 31 6.70 2.42 -5.78
N THR A 32 7.88 2.96 -5.51
CA THR A 32 9.17 2.35 -5.87
C THR A 32 9.99 1.90 -4.66
N SER A 33 9.56 2.27 -3.44
CA SER A 33 10.24 1.88 -2.22
C SER A 33 9.30 1.92 -1.02
N ARG A 34 9.76 1.36 0.11
CA ARG A 34 9.09 1.43 1.42
C ARG A 34 8.85 2.88 1.91
N LEU A 35 9.62 3.84 1.39
CA LEU A 35 9.51 5.26 1.73
C LEU A 35 8.60 6.05 0.79
N SER A 36 8.11 5.43 -0.29
CA SER A 36 7.17 6.07 -1.22
C SER A 36 5.89 6.45 -0.49
N MET A 37 5.46 7.70 -0.65
CA MET A 37 4.19 8.20 -0.13
C MET A 37 3.04 7.73 -1.00
N LEU A 38 2.00 7.23 -0.35
CA LEU A 38 0.72 6.90 -0.95
C LEU A 38 -0.26 8.04 -0.64
N SER A 39 -1.07 8.39 -1.62
CA SER A 39 -2.25 9.21 -1.40
C SER A 39 -3.31 8.43 -0.61
N PHE A 40 -4.28 9.14 -0.04
CA PHE A 40 -5.39 8.50 0.67
C PHE A 40 -6.18 7.54 -0.24
N GLU A 41 -6.37 7.91 -1.51
CA GLU A 41 -7.06 7.06 -2.49
C GLU A 41 -6.27 5.78 -2.79
N GLU A 42 -4.95 5.88 -2.90
CA GLU A 42 -4.07 4.72 -3.09
C GLU A 42 -4.07 3.82 -1.86
N CYS A 43 -3.99 4.37 -0.64
CA CYS A 43 -4.12 3.58 0.59
C CYS A 43 -5.43 2.79 0.59
N LYS A 44 -6.55 3.45 0.27
CA LYS A 44 -7.86 2.79 0.22
C LYS A 44 -7.88 1.63 -0.79
N LYS A 45 -7.39 1.85 -2.02
CA LYS A 45 -7.34 0.79 -3.05
C LYS A 45 -6.51 -0.41 -2.61
N ILE A 46 -5.39 -0.17 -1.92
CA ILE A 46 -4.53 -1.24 -1.40
C ILE A 46 -5.23 -2.00 -0.28
N THR A 47 -5.87 -1.30 0.67
CA THR A 47 -6.66 -1.93 1.73
C THR A 47 -7.79 -2.78 1.16
N ASP A 48 -8.59 -2.21 0.25
CA ASP A 48 -9.68 -2.92 -0.42
C ASP A 48 -9.16 -4.18 -1.16
N TYR A 49 -7.96 -4.15 -1.72
CA TYR A 49 -7.35 -5.32 -2.37
C TYR A 49 -7.08 -6.46 -1.37
N TYR A 50 -6.50 -6.15 -0.21
CA TYR A 50 -6.22 -7.17 0.82
C TYR A 50 -7.49 -7.71 1.49
N GLU A 51 -8.54 -6.90 1.62
CA GLU A 51 -9.82 -7.35 2.18
C GLU A 51 -10.60 -8.26 1.23
N ASN A 52 -10.52 -8.04 -0.09
CA ASN A 52 -11.24 -8.84 -1.08
C ASN A 52 -10.51 -10.12 -1.52
N ASN A 53 -9.23 -10.29 -1.17
CA ASN A 53 -8.41 -11.47 -1.49
C ASN A 53 -8.14 -12.39 -0.27
N ASN A 54 -8.72 -12.07 0.89
CA ASN A 54 -8.80 -12.97 2.06
C ASN A 54 -10.18 -13.64 2.12
#